data_AF-T0Z293-F1
#
_entry.id   AF-T0Z293-F1
#
_cell.length_a   1.000
_cell.length_b   1.000
_cell.length_c   1.000
_cell.angle_alpha   90.00
_cell.angle_beta   90.00
_cell.angle_gamma   90.00
#
_symmetry.space_group_name_H-M   'P 1'
#
loop_
_entity.id
_entity.type
_entity.pdbx_description
1 polymer ?
#
loop_
_entity_poly.entity_id
_entity_poly.type
_entity_poly.pdbx_seq_one_letter_code
_entity_poly.pdbx_strand_id
1 'polypeptide(L)'
;TEPSHLLLGVEDDGRVTGSRPHHGTTTDTAKLAALIANRTRPALSVYIEAVALGSKTVLVIEVPPQRQPVCTSDGVFLRRALGGDGKPACVPMDGFAVQSLQADRGLLDPSAQIVAGIRWVDLDPLEFERFRRSVRERRGVATNPCWNCRLGTGQGTRSSRSQRQRARRAAGRVIAVRQGRCFA
;
A
#
# COMPACT_ATOMS: atom_id res chain seq x y z
N THR A 1 -6.78 -5.70 4.82
CA THR A 1 -7.13 -7.09 4.44
C THR A 1 -8.25 -7.16 3.42
N GLU A 2 -8.70 -6.02 2.87
CA GLU A 2 -9.72 -6.01 1.82
C GLU A 2 -9.07 -6.07 0.43
N PRO A 3 -9.73 -6.66 -0.56
CA PRO A 3 -9.29 -6.61 -1.95
C PRO A 3 -9.35 -5.17 -2.48
N SER A 4 -8.55 -4.90 -3.51
CA SER A 4 -8.52 -3.61 -4.19
C SER A 4 -9.06 -3.74 -5.60
N HIS A 5 -9.76 -2.72 -6.10
CA HIS A 5 -10.33 -2.73 -7.45
C HIS A 5 -9.66 -1.68 -8.35
N LEU A 6 -9.26 -2.13 -9.53
CA LEU A 6 -8.72 -1.30 -10.60
C LEU A 6 -9.69 -1.30 -11.76
N LEU A 7 -10.11 -0.10 -12.19
CA LEU A 7 -11.00 0.06 -13.34
C LEU A 7 -10.21 0.48 -14.58
N LEU A 8 -10.39 -0.28 -15.67
CA LEU A 8 -9.88 0.05 -17.00
C LEU A 8 -11.03 0.52 -17.90
N GLY A 9 -10.85 1.68 -18.54
CA GLY A 9 -11.90 2.34 -19.32
C GLY A 9 -12.70 3.37 -18.53
N VAL A 10 -12.18 3.78 -17.37
CA VAL A 10 -12.64 4.93 -16.60
C VAL A 10 -11.45 5.87 -16.46
N GLU A 11 -11.69 7.16 -16.65
CA GLU A 11 -10.69 8.20 -16.45
C GLU A 11 -10.61 8.62 -14.97
N ASP A 12 -9.53 9.30 -14.58
CA ASP A 12 -9.30 9.69 -13.18
C ASP A 12 -10.36 10.68 -12.64
N ASP A 13 -11.06 11.39 -13.54
CA ASP A 13 -12.20 12.27 -13.22
C ASP A 13 -13.54 11.51 -13.06
N GLY A 14 -13.52 10.19 -13.22
CA GLY A 14 -14.70 9.31 -13.15
C GLY A 14 -15.45 9.17 -14.48
N ARG A 15 -15.01 9.82 -15.55
CA ARG A 15 -15.64 9.69 -16.86
C ARG A 15 -15.40 8.29 -17.44
N VAL A 16 -16.48 7.62 -17.84
CA VAL A 16 -16.39 6.31 -18.50
C VAL A 16 -16.05 6.50 -19.99
N THR A 17 -14.84 6.13 -20.39
CA THR A 17 -14.38 6.14 -21.79
C THR A 17 -14.57 4.80 -22.48
N GLY A 18 -14.58 3.71 -21.71
CA GLY A 18 -14.60 2.35 -22.23
C GLY A 18 -13.19 1.84 -22.52
N SER A 19 -13.01 0.54 -22.34
CA SER A 19 -11.78 -0.17 -22.66
C SER A 19 -11.78 -0.56 -24.13
N ARG A 20 -10.67 -0.32 -24.82
CA ARG A 20 -10.45 -0.83 -26.17
C ARG A 20 -10.27 -2.35 -26.12
N PRO A 21 -10.73 -3.13 -27.11
CA PRO A 21 -10.42 -4.55 -27.21
C PRO A 21 -8.91 -4.80 -27.22
N HIS A 22 -8.41 -5.68 -26.35
CA HIS A 22 -6.98 -6.02 -26.29
C HIS A 22 -6.64 -7.31 -27.06
N HIS A 23 -7.63 -8.10 -27.46
CA HIS A 23 -7.45 -9.39 -28.12
C HIS A 23 -8.32 -9.48 -29.39
N GLY A 24 -8.06 -8.61 -30.36
CA GLY A 24 -8.86 -8.53 -31.59
C GLY A 24 -10.17 -7.81 -31.35
N THR A 25 -11.30 -8.50 -31.56
CA THR A 25 -12.65 -7.90 -31.45
C THR A 25 -13.17 -7.85 -30.00
N THR A 26 -12.56 -8.56 -29.07
CA THR A 26 -13.00 -8.63 -27.66
C THR A 26 -11.80 -8.65 -26.72
N THR A 27 -12.03 -8.35 -25.44
CA THR A 27 -11.00 -8.53 -24.40
C THR A 27 -11.22 -9.84 -23.67
N ASP A 28 -10.37 -10.81 -23.92
CA ASP A 28 -10.28 -12.06 -23.15
C ASP A 28 -9.69 -11.78 -21.76
N THR A 29 -10.52 -11.94 -20.72
CA THR A 29 -10.16 -11.68 -19.33
C THR A 29 -9.18 -12.71 -18.77
N ALA A 30 -9.25 -13.97 -19.21
CA ALA A 30 -8.36 -15.03 -18.76
C ALA A 30 -6.92 -14.79 -19.25
N LYS A 31 -6.76 -14.37 -20.52
CA LYS A 31 -5.45 -13.98 -21.05
C LYS A 31 -4.85 -12.77 -20.34
N LEU A 32 -5.69 -11.79 -19.98
CA LEU A 32 -5.23 -10.62 -19.24
C LEU A 32 -4.79 -10.97 -17.81
N ALA A 33 -5.53 -11.85 -17.12
CA ALA A 33 -5.15 -12.36 -15.81
C ALA A 33 -3.83 -13.14 -15.87
N ALA A 34 -3.67 -14.01 -16.87
CA ALA A 34 -2.41 -14.73 -17.12
C ALA A 34 -1.24 -13.79 -17.41
N LEU A 35 -1.47 -12.71 -18.18
CA LEU A 35 -0.45 -11.69 -18.44
C LEU A 35 0.00 -11.01 -17.14
N ILE A 36 -0.93 -10.64 -16.26
CA ILE A 36 -0.61 -10.01 -14.96
C ILE A 36 0.17 -10.96 -14.07
N ALA A 37 -0.25 -12.23 -13.97
CA ALA A 37 0.47 -13.24 -13.21
C ALA A 37 1.91 -13.44 -13.72
N ASN A 38 2.10 -13.46 -15.04
CA ASN A 38 3.42 -13.59 -15.67
C ASN A 38 4.29 -12.35 -15.57
N ARG A 39 3.69 -11.17 -15.31
CA ARG A 39 4.38 -9.88 -15.21
C ARG A 39 4.68 -9.46 -13.76
N THR A 40 4.29 -10.26 -12.78
CA THR A 40 4.44 -9.96 -11.35
C THR A 40 5.23 -11.03 -10.62
N ARG A 41 5.98 -10.64 -9.59
CA ARG A 41 6.82 -11.51 -8.76
C ARG A 41 6.64 -11.13 -7.28
N PRO A 42 6.06 -11.99 -6.43
CA PRO A 42 5.39 -13.26 -6.75
C PRO A 42 4.25 -13.09 -7.76
N ALA A 43 3.91 -14.16 -8.47
CA ALA A 43 2.82 -14.13 -9.45
C ALA A 43 1.48 -13.81 -8.76
N LEU A 44 0.79 -12.78 -9.24
CA LEU A 44 -0.51 -12.38 -8.73
C LEU A 44 -1.64 -13.05 -9.50
N SER A 45 -2.46 -13.81 -8.78
CA SER A 45 -3.75 -14.29 -9.28
C SER A 45 -4.79 -13.19 -9.06
N VAL A 46 -5.31 -12.61 -10.14
CA VAL A 46 -6.31 -11.54 -10.12
C VAL A 46 -7.60 -12.02 -10.75
N TYR A 47 -8.72 -11.52 -10.24
CA TYR A 47 -10.02 -11.74 -10.87
C TYR A 47 -10.36 -10.55 -11.78
N ILE A 48 -10.80 -10.83 -13.01
CA ILE A 48 -11.09 -9.79 -14.00
C ILE A 48 -12.48 -10.02 -14.56
N GLU A 49 -13.32 -9.00 -14.45
CA GLU A 49 -14.67 -8.99 -14.98
C GLU A 49 -14.84 -7.87 -16.01
N ALA A 50 -15.51 -8.18 -17.13
CA ALA A 50 -15.87 -7.19 -18.13
C ALA A 50 -17.33 -6.76 -17.91
N VAL A 51 -17.53 -5.50 -17.51
CA VAL A 51 -18.85 -4.93 -17.22
C VAL A 51 -19.27 -4.03 -18.38
N ALA A 52 -20.44 -4.30 -18.95
CA ALA A 52 -21.05 -3.44 -19.97
C ALA A 52 -21.81 -2.28 -19.31
N LEU A 53 -21.45 -1.05 -19.66
CA LEU A 53 -22.08 0.19 -19.24
C LEU A 53 -22.59 0.92 -20.48
N GLY A 54 -23.84 0.63 -20.86
CA GLY A 54 -24.42 1.11 -22.12
C GLY A 54 -23.67 0.53 -23.32
N SER A 55 -23.12 1.39 -24.19
CA SER A 55 -22.34 0.98 -25.37
C SER A 55 -20.84 0.79 -25.08
N LYS A 56 -20.40 0.92 -23.83
CA LYS A 56 -18.99 0.86 -23.43
C LYS A 56 -18.73 -0.33 -22.52
N THR A 57 -17.54 -0.92 -22.66
CA THR A 57 -17.09 -2.03 -21.80
C THR A 57 -16.01 -1.53 -20.84
N VAL A 58 -16.18 -1.73 -19.54
CA VAL A 58 -15.18 -1.41 -18.51
C VAL A 58 -14.66 -2.73 -17.93
N LEU A 59 -13.36 -2.84 -17.69
CA LEU A 59 -12.80 -4.01 -17.02
C LEU A 59 -12.59 -3.67 -15.55
N VAL A 60 -13.12 -4.52 -14.67
CA VAL A 60 -12.91 -4.47 -13.23
C VAL A 60 -11.88 -5.54 -12.89
N ILE A 61 -10.71 -5.11 -12.44
CA ILE A 61 -9.66 -6.01 -11.96
C ILE A 61 -9.67 -5.97 -10.44
N GLU A 62 -9.99 -7.10 -9.82
CA GLU A 62 -9.87 -7.31 -8.39
C GLU A 62 -8.49 -7.90 -8.07
N VAL A 63 -7.75 -7.14 -7.26
CA VAL A 63 -6.41 -7.51 -6.79
C VAL A 63 -6.50 -7.97 -5.34
N PRO A 64 -6.13 -9.22 -5.03
CA PRO A 64 -6.18 -9.72 -3.65
C PRO A 64 -5.13 -9.02 -2.77
N PRO A 65 -5.40 -8.85 -1.46
CA PRO A 65 -4.47 -8.20 -0.56
C PRO A 65 -3.16 -9.01 -0.43
N GLN A 66 -2.03 -8.35 -0.66
CA GLN A 66 -0.70 -8.97 -0.57
C GLN A 66 0.02 -8.55 0.71
N ARG A 67 0.48 -9.54 1.48
CA ARG A 67 1.31 -9.29 2.67
C ARG A 67 2.74 -8.94 2.27
N GLN A 68 3.35 -9.71 1.37
CA GLN A 68 4.69 -9.41 0.89
C GLN A 68 4.69 -8.33 -0.20
N PRO A 69 5.77 -7.55 -0.34
CA PRO A 69 5.96 -6.69 -1.51
C PRO A 69 5.96 -7.51 -2.79
N VAL A 70 5.41 -6.95 -3.86
CA VAL A 70 5.38 -7.55 -5.19
C VAL A 70 6.18 -6.65 -6.13
N CYS A 71 7.08 -7.24 -6.91
CA CYS A 71 7.79 -6.55 -7.98
C CYS A 71 7.25 -6.92 -9.35
N THR A 72 7.62 -6.11 -10.32
CA THR A 72 7.39 -6.37 -11.74
C THR A 72 8.35 -7.42 -12.25
N SER A 73 8.10 -7.91 -13.46
CA SER A 73 9.05 -8.78 -14.14
C SER A 73 10.40 -8.13 -14.46
N ASP A 74 10.45 -6.80 -14.44
CA ASP A 74 11.68 -6.04 -14.67
C ASP A 74 12.49 -5.84 -13.36
N GLY A 75 12.04 -6.43 -12.25
CA GLY A 75 12.73 -6.37 -10.96
C GLY A 75 12.48 -5.07 -10.20
N VAL A 76 11.50 -4.27 -10.62
CA VAL A 76 11.20 -2.98 -9.99
C VAL A 76 10.07 -3.16 -8.97
N PHE A 77 10.26 -2.61 -7.77
CA PHE A 77 9.19 -2.51 -6.79
C PHE A 77 8.53 -1.14 -6.91
N LEU A 78 7.23 -1.11 -7.18
CA LEU A 78 6.45 0.12 -7.26
C LEU A 78 5.47 0.22 -6.08
N ARG A 79 5.17 1.46 -5.68
CA ARG A 79 4.06 1.76 -4.77
C ARG A 79 3.19 2.85 -5.34
N ARG A 80 1.91 2.84 -4.98
CA ARG A 80 1.01 3.95 -5.26
C ARG A 80 1.29 5.10 -4.30
N ALA A 81 1.51 6.27 -4.86
CA ALA A 81 1.69 7.52 -4.14
C ALA A 81 1.04 8.67 -4.93
N LEU A 82 1.01 9.86 -4.35
CA LEU A 82 0.80 11.07 -5.13
C LEU A 82 2.14 11.45 -5.76
N GLY A 83 2.14 11.73 -7.06
CA GLY A 83 3.28 12.27 -7.79
C GLY A 83 3.60 13.70 -7.35
N GLY A 84 4.69 14.26 -7.88
CA GLY A 84 5.07 15.65 -7.61
C GLY A 84 4.06 16.68 -8.13
N ASP A 85 3.22 16.27 -9.08
CA ASP A 85 2.09 17.04 -9.63
C ASP A 85 0.79 16.88 -8.81
N GLY A 86 0.82 16.12 -7.71
CA GLY A 86 -0.34 15.85 -6.86
C GLY A 86 -1.32 14.83 -7.43
N LYS A 87 -1.03 14.22 -8.58
CA LYS A 87 -1.89 13.19 -9.17
C LYS A 87 -1.50 11.79 -8.68
N PRO A 88 -2.43 10.83 -8.63
CA PRO A 88 -2.10 9.45 -8.32
C PRO A 88 -1.08 8.87 -9.32
N ALA A 89 0.01 8.29 -8.83
CA ALA A 89 1.06 7.72 -9.65
C ALA A 89 1.65 6.44 -9.01
N CYS A 90 2.31 5.62 -9.81
CA CYS A 90 3.14 4.51 -9.35
C CYS A 90 4.60 4.97 -9.30
N VAL A 91 5.17 5.06 -8.09
CA VAL A 91 6.55 5.51 -7.88
C VAL A 91 7.44 4.33 -7.49
N PRO A 92 8.69 4.28 -7.96
CA PRO A 92 9.62 3.23 -7.56
C PRO A 92 9.96 3.32 -6.07
N MET A 93 10.20 2.17 -5.48
CA MET A 93 10.71 2.01 -4.13
C MET A 93 12.20 1.66 -4.21
N ASP A 94 13.01 2.33 -3.39
CA ASP A 94 14.38 1.91 -3.14
C ASP A 94 14.42 0.74 -2.14
N GLY A 95 15.62 0.17 -1.92
CA GLY A 95 15.78 -0.98 -1.02
C GLY A 95 15.31 -0.71 0.40
N PHE A 96 15.57 0.49 0.92
CA PHE A 96 15.15 0.88 2.27
C PHE A 96 13.63 1.03 2.39
N ALA A 97 12.96 1.55 1.37
CA ALA A 97 11.50 1.61 1.34
C ALA A 97 10.87 0.21 1.30
N VAL A 98 11.46 -0.73 0.56
CA VAL A 98 10.99 -2.13 0.54
C VAL A 98 11.15 -2.77 1.93
N GLN A 99 12.29 -2.60 2.58
CA GLN A 99 12.53 -3.12 3.94
C GLN A 99 11.58 -2.49 4.97
N SER A 100 11.40 -1.17 4.91
CA SER A 100 10.44 -0.45 5.77
C SER A 100 9.02 -0.99 5.58
N LEU A 101 8.59 -1.21 4.33
CA LEU A 101 7.28 -1.78 4.04
C LEU A 101 7.12 -3.21 4.60
N GLN A 102 8.17 -4.02 4.55
CA GLN A 102 8.15 -5.37 5.14
C GLN A 102 8.06 -5.29 6.67
N ALA A 103 8.76 -4.34 7.30
CA ALA A 103 8.72 -4.12 8.73
C ALA A 103 7.34 -3.65 9.21
N ASP A 104 6.74 -2.69 8.50
CA ASP A 104 5.38 -2.19 8.77
C ASP A 104 4.33 -3.30 8.70
N ARG A 105 4.58 -4.33 7.88
CA ARG A 105 3.70 -5.49 7.71
C ARG A 105 4.04 -6.66 8.64
N GLY A 106 5.01 -6.47 9.54
CA GLY A 106 5.49 -7.49 10.48
C GLY A 106 6.15 -8.69 9.80
N LEU A 107 6.65 -8.52 8.57
CA LEU A 107 7.39 -9.57 7.84
C LEU A 107 8.89 -9.51 8.13
N LEU A 108 9.37 -8.32 8.52
CA LEU A 108 10.74 -8.09 8.93
C LEU A 108 10.70 -7.46 10.31
N ASP A 109 11.51 -7.95 11.24
CA ASP A 109 11.74 -7.28 12.52
C ASP A 109 13.21 -6.86 12.59
N PRO A 110 13.53 -5.60 12.26
CA PRO A 110 14.89 -5.09 12.35
C PRO A 110 15.46 -5.17 13.77
N SER A 111 14.62 -5.12 14.80
CA SER A 111 15.06 -5.13 16.20
C SER A 111 15.47 -6.53 16.69
N ALA A 112 14.91 -7.58 16.09
CA ALA A 112 15.23 -8.97 16.37
C ALA A 112 16.34 -9.54 15.46
N GLN A 113 16.91 -8.71 14.57
CA GLN A 113 17.94 -9.17 13.65
C GLN A 113 19.24 -9.53 14.39
N ILE A 114 19.69 -10.78 14.24
CA ILE A 114 20.92 -11.27 14.86
C ILE A 114 22.13 -10.64 14.16
N VAL A 115 22.97 -9.94 14.92
CA VAL A 115 24.25 -9.42 14.45
C VAL A 115 25.35 -10.44 14.78
N ALA A 116 25.78 -11.19 13.77
CA ALA A 116 26.79 -12.23 13.93
C ALA A 116 28.16 -11.64 14.33
N GLY A 117 28.89 -12.35 15.18
CA GLY A 117 30.25 -11.97 15.59
C GLY A 117 30.33 -10.92 16.70
N ILE A 118 29.21 -10.37 17.16
CA ILE A 118 29.16 -9.48 18.33
C ILE A 118 29.35 -10.30 19.61
N ARG A 119 30.29 -9.87 20.43
CA ARG A 119 30.55 -10.39 21.78
C ARG A 119 30.16 -9.33 22.81
N TRP A 120 30.03 -9.76 24.07
CA TRP A 120 29.74 -8.86 25.20
C TRP A 120 30.74 -7.70 25.35
N VAL A 121 31.99 -7.92 24.95
CA VAL A 121 33.05 -6.90 25.00
C VAL A 121 32.89 -5.80 23.95
N ASP A 122 32.06 -6.00 22.94
CA ASP A 122 31.84 -5.03 21.86
C ASP A 122 30.70 -4.05 22.21
N LEU A 123 30.00 -4.27 23.34
CA LEU A 123 28.97 -3.37 23.85
C LEU A 123 29.61 -2.28 24.74
N ASP A 124 29.30 -1.01 24.47
CA ASP A 124 29.81 0.11 25.26
C ASP A 124 29.26 0.08 26.70
N PRO A 125 30.12 -0.03 27.73
CA PRO A 125 29.71 0.02 29.13
C PRO A 125 28.88 1.26 29.50
N LEU A 126 29.13 2.39 28.84
CA LEU A 126 28.44 3.66 29.11
C LEU A 126 26.96 3.61 28.68
N GLU A 127 26.64 2.85 27.63
CA GLU A 127 25.26 2.67 27.17
C GLU A 127 24.41 1.91 28.19
N PHE A 128 24.99 0.98 28.97
CA PHE A 128 24.28 0.33 30.08
C PHE A 128 23.94 1.31 31.20
N GLU A 129 24.83 2.26 31.52
CA GLU A 129 24.56 3.27 32.54
C GLU A 129 23.50 4.27 32.08
N ARG A 130 23.57 4.69 30.81
CA ARG A 130 22.51 5.50 30.17
C ARG A 130 21.17 4.80 30.23
N PHE A 131 21.13 3.50 29.93
CA PHE A 131 19.93 2.69 30.03
C PHE A 131 19.38 2.62 31.47
N ARG A 132 20.23 2.29 32.45
CA ARG A 132 19.83 2.25 33.88
C ARG A 132 19.29 3.58 34.40
N ARG A 133 19.93 4.69 34.02
CA ARG A 133 19.46 6.03 34.35
C ARG A 133 18.08 6.29 33.74
N SER A 134 17.90 5.95 32.45
CA SER A 134 16.62 6.14 31.76
C SER A 134 15.46 5.40 32.45
N VAL A 135 15.69 4.18 32.94
CA VAL A 135 14.69 3.38 33.67
C VAL A 135 14.33 4.04 35.01
N ARG A 136 15.34 4.54 35.75
CA ARG A 136 15.14 5.21 37.04
C ARG A 136 14.38 6.53 36.90
N GLU A 137 14.70 7.31 35.88
CA GLU A 137 14.10 8.62 35.62
C GLU A 137 12.68 8.51 35.06
N ARG A 138 12.40 7.50 34.22
CA ARG A 138 11.10 7.36 33.55
C ARG A 138 10.01 6.65 34.36
N ARG A 139 10.31 6.19 35.60
CA ARG A 139 9.35 5.61 36.59
C ARG A 139 8.19 4.80 35.98
N GLY A 140 8.47 3.91 35.03
CA GLY A 140 7.47 3.00 34.47
C GLY A 140 6.35 3.65 33.64
N VAL A 141 6.44 4.93 33.26
CA VAL A 141 5.53 5.46 32.23
C VAL A 141 6.02 4.92 30.88
N ALA A 142 5.41 3.82 30.45
CA ALA A 142 5.51 3.29 29.10
C ALA A 142 4.80 4.24 28.10
N THR A 143 5.21 5.50 28.03
CA THR A 143 4.90 6.33 26.87
C THR A 143 5.93 5.95 25.82
N ASN A 144 5.55 5.06 24.91
CA ASN A 144 6.19 4.88 23.62
C ASN A 144 6.45 6.27 23.00
N PRO A 145 7.71 6.66 22.73
CA PRO A 145 8.00 7.74 21.80
C PRO A 145 8.27 7.21 20.39
N CYS A 146 7.95 5.94 20.09
CA CYS A 146 7.58 5.55 18.74
C CYS A 146 6.06 5.76 18.61
N TRP A 147 5.58 6.16 17.43
CA TRP A 147 4.25 6.72 17.15
C TRP A 147 4.21 8.25 17.19
N ASN A 148 4.48 8.79 16.00
CA ASN A 148 3.99 10.09 15.56
C ASN A 148 2.44 10.10 15.60
N CYS A 149 1.86 10.26 16.78
CA CYS A 149 0.50 10.76 16.97
C CYS A 149 0.61 12.17 17.54
N ARG A 150 0.89 13.11 16.64
CA ARG A 150 0.62 14.53 16.86
C ARG A 150 -0.90 14.70 17.00
N LEU A 151 -1.43 14.61 18.21
CA LEU A 151 -2.73 15.18 18.52
C LEU A 151 -2.51 16.46 19.30
N GLY A 152 -2.77 17.56 18.60
CA GLY A 152 -2.72 18.90 19.14
C GLY A 152 -3.59 19.02 20.38
N THR A 153 -3.04 19.71 21.36
CA THR A 153 -3.78 20.41 22.39
C THR A 153 -4.80 21.32 21.73
N GLY A 154 -6.07 20.95 21.83
CA GLY A 154 -7.20 21.74 21.36
C GLY A 154 -8.42 21.42 22.22
N GLN A 155 -8.58 22.17 23.31
CA GLN A 155 -9.85 22.28 24.03
C GLN A 155 -10.90 22.82 23.04
N GLY A 156 -12.05 22.14 22.93
CA GLY A 156 -13.10 22.55 22.01
C GLY A 156 -14.32 21.63 22.06
N THR A 157 -15.21 21.94 23.00
CA THR A 157 -16.66 21.70 23.01
C THR A 157 -17.25 20.70 21.98
N ARG A 158 -17.83 19.62 22.52
CA ARG A 158 -18.74 18.72 21.82
C ARG A 158 -19.92 19.53 21.23
N SER A 159 -20.07 19.51 19.90
CA SER A 159 -21.33 19.84 19.25
C SER A 159 -21.83 18.68 18.40
N SER A 160 -23.12 18.42 18.56
CA SER A 160 -23.94 17.36 18.01
C SER A 160 -24.13 17.50 16.49
N ARG A 161 -23.13 17.06 15.70
CA ARG A 161 -23.29 17.01 14.22
C ARG A 161 -22.70 15.79 13.50
N SER A 162 -22.01 14.87 14.18
CA SER A 162 -21.27 13.79 13.49
C SER A 162 -22.04 12.48 13.26
N GLN A 163 -23.31 12.38 13.67
CA GLN A 163 -24.10 11.14 13.51
C GLN A 163 -24.61 10.89 12.07
N ARG A 164 -24.48 11.85 11.14
CA ARG A 164 -24.89 11.66 9.73
C ARG A 164 -23.77 11.22 8.76
N GLN A 165 -22.53 11.06 9.22
CA GLN A 165 -21.40 10.66 8.35
C GLN A 165 -20.97 9.18 8.46
N ARG A 166 -21.63 8.37 9.29
CA ARG A 166 -21.29 6.94 9.44
C ARG A 166 -21.87 6.01 8.36
N ALA A 167 -22.72 6.52 7.45
CA ALA A 167 -23.37 5.71 6.41
C ALA A 167 -22.63 5.68 5.05
N ARG A 168 -21.38 6.15 4.95
CA ARG A 168 -20.61 6.16 3.68
C ARG A 168 -19.32 5.31 3.69
N ARG A 169 -19.13 4.44 4.69
CA ARG A 169 -17.99 3.50 4.76
C ARG A 169 -18.39 2.11 4.27
N ALA A 170 -18.80 2.03 3.01
CA ALA A 170 -18.92 0.79 2.26
C ALA A 170 -18.72 1.14 0.78
N ALA A 171 -17.54 1.63 0.46
CA ALA A 171 -17.13 1.82 -0.92
C ALA A 171 -15.71 1.29 -1.00
N GLY A 172 -15.57 0.09 -1.58
CA GLY A 172 -14.28 -0.44 -1.99
C GLY A 172 -13.52 0.65 -2.75
N ARG A 173 -12.21 0.71 -2.54
CA ARG A 173 -11.33 1.70 -3.19
C ARG A 173 -11.25 1.36 -4.68
N VAL A 174 -12.22 1.87 -5.43
CA VAL A 174 -12.31 1.81 -6.88
C VAL A 174 -11.45 2.96 -7.41
N ILE A 175 -10.34 2.64 -8.08
CA ILE A 175 -9.47 3.65 -8.69
C ILE A 175 -9.38 3.37 -10.19
N ALA A 176 -9.81 4.35 -10.97
CA ALA A 176 -9.64 4.44 -12.41
C ALA A 176 -8.16 4.69 -12.75
N VAL A 177 -7.62 4.01 -13.77
CA VAL A 177 -6.27 4.30 -14.28
C VAL A 177 -6.36 4.61 -15.76
N ARG A 178 -5.88 5.81 -16.10
CA ARG A 178 -5.75 6.30 -17.47
C ARG A 178 -4.79 5.45 -18.31
N GLN A 179 -5.21 5.10 -19.53
CA GLN A 179 -4.36 4.43 -20.51
C GLN A 179 -3.20 5.34 -20.93
N GLY A 180 -2.00 5.02 -20.42
CA GLY A 180 -0.75 5.66 -20.78
C GLY A 180 0.37 5.11 -19.91
N ARG A 181 0.97 3.98 -20.33
CA ARG A 181 2.17 3.35 -19.75
C ARG A 181 2.30 3.43 -18.22
N CYS A 182 1.54 2.59 -17.53
CA CYS A 182 1.89 2.06 -16.21
C CYS A 182 1.38 0.62 -16.16
N PHE A 183 2.05 -0.27 -16.90
CA PHE A 183 1.94 -1.70 -16.63
C PHE A 183 2.86 -1.99 -15.47
N ALA A 184 2.22 -2.32 -14.34
CA ALA A 184 2.71 -2.95 -13.10
C ALA A 184 3.95 -2.34 -12.44
#